data_AF-A0A0R2M3K4-F1
#
_entry.id   AF-A0A0R2M3K4-F1
#
_cell.length_a   1.000
_cell.length_b   1.000
_cell.length_c   1.000
_cell.angle_alpha   90.00
_cell.angle_beta   90.00
_cell.angle_gamma   90.00
#
_symmetry.space_group_name_H-M   'P 1'
#
loop_
_entity.id
_entity.type
_entity.pdbx_description
1 polymer ?
#
loop_
_entity_poly.entity_id
_entity_poly.type
_entity_poly.pdbx_seq_one_letter_code
_entity_poly.pdbx_strand_id
1 'polypeptide(L)' 'MDQVATDLETTPTHVEDVMDLNVVHIEEPWILRNYLNDSLLDQGVTPVPYSRLKGEPSEYWFLNQQRIEQGILG' A
#
# COMPACT_ATOMS: atom_id res chain seq x y z
N MET A 1 -11.24 8.24 -0.66
CA MET A 1 -10.95 7.25 0.39
C MET A 1 -11.83 6.03 0.27
N ASP A 2 -13.15 6.19 0.05
CA ASP A 2 -14.08 5.05 -0.02
C ASP A 2 -13.76 3.99 -1.08
N GLN A 3 -13.32 4.39 -2.28
CA GLN A 3 -12.90 3.44 -3.32
C GLN A 3 -11.68 2.62 -2.88
N VAL A 4 -10.64 3.29 -2.38
CA VAL A 4 -9.41 2.64 -1.90
C VAL A 4 -9.72 1.66 -0.77
N ALA A 5 -10.56 2.07 0.17
CA ALA A 5 -10.98 1.22 1.27
C ALA A 5 -11.76 -0.01 0.77
N THR A 6 -12.63 0.16 -0.22
CA THR A 6 -13.38 -0.94 -0.83
C THR A 6 -12.45 -1.93 -1.53
N ASP A 7 -11.53 -1.43 -2.35
CA ASP A 7 -10.62 -2.27 -3.15
C ASP A 7 -9.62 -3.04 -2.29
N LEU A 8 -9.22 -2.47 -1.15
CA LEU A 8 -8.29 -3.08 -0.20
C LEU A 8 -9.00 -3.80 0.97
N GLU A 9 -10.31 -4.06 0.84
CA GLU A 9 -11.17 -4.75 1.81
C GLU A 9 -11.06 -4.22 3.25
N THR A 10 -11.06 -2.90 3.40
CA THR A 10 -10.86 -2.21 4.68
C THR A 10 -11.81 -1.03 4.88
N THR A 11 -11.54 -0.18 5.87
CA THR A 11 -12.31 1.04 6.13
C THR A 11 -11.53 2.30 5.70
N PRO A 12 -12.22 3.40 5.34
CA PRO A 12 -11.55 4.67 5.02
C PRO A 12 -10.62 5.16 6.14
N THR A 13 -11.03 4.97 7.40
CA THR A 13 -10.22 5.33 8.57
C THR A 13 -8.94 4.52 8.65
N HIS A 14 -9.00 3.21 8.41
CA HIS A 14 -7.78 2.38 8.40
C HIS A 14 -6.84 2.76 7.25
N VAL A 15 -7.36 3.16 6.10
CA VAL A 15 -6.53 3.70 5.00
C VAL A 15 -5.80 4.96 5.44
N GLU A 16 -6.47 5.87 6.15
CA GLU A 16 -5.86 7.08 6.73
C GLU A 16 -4.77 6.72 7.76
N ASP A 17 -5.04 5.78 8.65
CA ASP A 17 -4.06 5.26 9.61
C ASP A 17 -2.81 4.71 8.90
N VAL A 18 -2.98 3.96 7.82
CA VAL A 18 -1.86 3.43 7.01
C VAL A 18 -1.07 4.55 6.33
N MET A 19 -1.73 5.60 5.82
CA MET A 19 -1.05 6.77 5.26
C MET A 19 -0.19 7.50 6.30
N ASP A 20 -0.67 7.54 7.54
CA ASP A 20 0.03 8.13 8.68
C ASP A 20 1.06 7.18 9.33
N LEU A 21 1.22 5.97 8.77
CA LEU A 21 2.08 4.89 9.27
C LEU A 21 1.69 4.40 10.69
N ASN A 22 0.43 4.59 11.06
CA ASN A 22 -0.19 4.01 12.24
C ASN A 22 -0.71 2.60 11.90
N VAL A 23 0.20 1.64 11.74
CA VAL A 23 -0.11 0.31 11.18
C VAL A 23 0.05 -0.82 12.18
N VAL A 24 -0.75 -1.87 12.01
CA VAL A 24 -0.60 -3.13 12.77
C VAL A 24 0.47 -4.01 12.11
N HIS A 25 0.51 -3.99 10.77
CA HIS A 25 1.45 -4.76 9.97
C HIS A 25 2.33 -3.84 9.15
N ILE A 26 3.65 -4.06 9.22
CA ILE A 26 4.65 -3.23 8.52
C ILE A 26 4.55 -3.32 6.98
N GLU A 27 3.80 -4.30 6.48
CA GLU A 27 3.47 -4.51 5.08
C GLU A 27 2.37 -3.57 4.56
N GLU A 28 1.49 -3.05 5.41
CA GLU A 28 0.32 -2.26 4.99
C GLU A 28 0.66 -1.02 4.15
N PRO A 29 1.72 -0.24 4.47
CA PRO A 29 2.12 0.88 3.63
C PRO A 29 2.59 0.43 2.23
N TRP A 30 3.15 -0.77 2.10
CA TRP A 30 3.57 -1.33 0.81
C TRP A 30 2.38 -1.76 -0.04
N ILE A 31 1.35 -2.35 0.58
CA ILE A 31 0.09 -2.68 -0.08
C ILE A 31 -0.56 -1.42 -0.64
N LEU A 32 -0.71 -0.38 0.19
CA LEU A 32 -1.29 0.89 -0.24
C LEU A 32 -0.46 1.56 -1.34
N ARG A 33 0.88 1.58 -1.22
CA ARG A 33 1.79 2.07 -2.28
C ARG A 33 1.54 1.36 -3.61
N ASN A 34 1.48 0.03 -3.60
CA ASN A 34 1.36 -0.75 -4.82
C ASN A 34 0.02 -0.46 -5.51
N TYR A 35 -1.08 -0.45 -4.75
CA TYR A 35 -2.40 -0.08 -5.28
C TYR A 35 -2.41 1.33 -5.91
N LEU A 36 -1.83 2.32 -5.21
CA LEU A 36 -1.77 3.70 -5.74
C LEU A 36 -0.90 3.79 -6.99
N ASN A 37 0.21 3.07 -7.03
CA ASN A 37 1.09 3.02 -8.20
C ASN A 37 0.37 2.40 -9.39
N ASP A 38 -0.29 1.25 -9.21
CA ASP A 38 -1.02 0.57 -10.26
C ASP A 38 -2.14 1.47 -10.82
N SER A 39 -2.90 2.13 -9.94
CA SER A 39 -3.93 3.09 -10.33
C SER A 39 -3.38 4.27 -11.15
N LEU A 40 -2.19 4.77 -10.82
CA LEU A 40 -1.54 5.84 -11.58
C LEU A 40 -1.03 5.33 -12.93
N LEU A 41 -0.44 4.13 -12.97
CA LEU A 41 0.07 3.51 -14.18
C LEU A 41 -1.06 3.22 -15.19
N ASP A 42 -2.22 2.77 -14.73
CA ASP A 42 -3.41 2.56 -15.55
C ASP A 42 -3.91 3.87 -16.19
N GLN A 43 -3.64 5.01 -15.55
CA GLN A 43 -3.94 6.35 -16.07
C GLN A 43 -2.81 6.93 -16.94
N GLY A 44 -1.72 6.17 -17.15
CA GLY A 44 -0.53 6.64 -17.87
C GLY A 44 0.30 7.66 -17.10
N VAL A 45 0.11 7.76 -15.78
CA VAL A 45 0.82 8.67 -14.89
C VAL A 45 1.96 7.94 -14.20
N THR A 46 3.16 8.54 -14.21
CA THR A 46 4.29 8.01 -13.46
C THR A 46 4.19 8.40 -11.97
N PRO A 47 4.24 7.44 -11.04
CA PRO A 47 4.22 7.75 -9.60
C PRO A 47 5.40 8.63 -9.17
N VAL A 48 5.15 9.54 -8.24
CA VAL A 48 6.23 10.30 -7.60
C VAL A 48 6.99 9.40 -6.62
N PRO A 49 8.33 9.55 -6.50
CA PRO A 49 9.10 8.76 -5.55
C PRO A 49 8.65 8.98 -4.09
N TYR A 50 8.46 7.89 -3.37
CA TYR A 50 8.12 7.92 -1.94
C TYR A 50 9.37 8.22 -1.10
N SER A 51 9.22 9.02 -0.04
CA SER A 51 10.34 9.39 0.84
C SER A 51 10.79 8.25 1.77
N ARG A 52 9.86 7.38 2.18
CA ARG A 52 10.07 6.29 3.15
C ARG A 52 10.06 4.87 2.52
N LEU A 53 9.22 4.64 1.51
CA LEU A 53 9.10 3.33 0.84
C LEU A 53 9.98 3.31 -0.41
N LYS A 54 11.26 2.95 -0.23
CA LYS A 54 12.27 2.96 -1.30
C LYS A 54 12.52 1.56 -1.85
N GLY A 55 12.73 1.45 -3.15
CA GLY A 55 12.94 0.16 -3.80
C GLY A 55 11.66 -0.67 -3.83
N GLU A 56 11.83 -1.99 -3.90
CA GLU A 56 10.71 -2.93 -3.95
C GLU A 56 10.57 -3.73 -2.64
N PRO A 57 9.35 -4.11 -2.24
CA PRO A 57 9.15 -4.85 -1.00
C PRO A 57 9.93 -6.18 -0.94
N SER A 58 10.18 -6.81 -2.09
CA SER A 58 10.93 -8.07 -2.20
C SER A 58 12.41 -7.94 -1.82
N GLU A 59 12.95 -6.72 -1.76
CA GLU A 59 14.32 -6.43 -1.31
C GLU A 59 14.47 -6.51 0.22
N TYR A 60 13.36 -6.52 0.96
CA TYR A 60 13.34 -6.52 2.42
C TYR A 60 12.98 -7.89 2.98
N TRP A 61 13.98 -8.62 3.49
CA TRP A 61 13.83 -9.99 4.00
C TRP A 61 12.81 -10.17 5.14
N PHE A 62 12.52 -9.09 5.87
CA PHE A 62 11.64 -9.10 7.03
C PHE A 62 10.17 -8.89 6.68
N LEU A 63 9.85 -8.53 5.42
CA LEU A 63 8.47 -8.33 4.98
C LEU A 63 7.83 -9.66 4.57
N ASN A 64 6.59 -9.87 5.00
CA ASN A 64 5.79 -10.97 4.52
C ASN A 64 5.25 -10.68 3.11
N GLN A 65 5.92 -11.22 2.09
CA GLN A 65 5.55 -11.02 0.69
C GLN A 65 4.14 -11.53 0.37
N GLN A 66 3.71 -12.63 0.98
CA GLN A 66 2.36 -13.18 0.76
C GLN A 66 1.27 -12.20 1.21
N ARG A 67 1.50 -11.46 2.31
CA ARG A 67 0.56 -10.43 2.78
C ARG A 67 0.49 -9.27 1.79
N ILE A 68 1.64 -8.87 1.23
CA ILE A 68 1.71 -7.79 0.23
C ILE A 68 0.98 -8.20 -1.06
N GLU A 69 1.19 -9.44 -1.52
CA GLU A 69 0.53 -10.01 -2.70
C GLU A 69 -0.98 -10.16 -2.54
N GLN A 70 -1.48 -10.39 -1.31
CA GLN A 70 -2.91 -10.45 -1.04
C GLN A 70 -3.63 -9.12 -1.26
N GLY A 71 -2.94 -7.99 -1.09
CA GLY A 71 -3.51 -6.67 -1.39
C GLY A 71 -4.64 -6.23 -0.44
N ILE A 72 -4.74 -6.81 0.75
CA ILE A 72 -5.79 -6.48 1.75
C ILE A 72 -5.17 -5.77 2.96
N LEU A 73 -5.85 -4.74 3.46
CA LEU A 73 -5.45 -4.03 4.68
C LEU A 73 -6.25 -4.54 5.90
N GLY A 74 -5.61 -5.38 6.74
CA GLY A 74 -6.22 -5.99 7.93
C GLY A 74 -5.32 -6.94 8.71
#